data_AF-A0A524QXZ9-F1
#
_entry.id   AF-A0A524QXZ9-F1
#
_cell.length_a   1.000
_cell.length_b   1.000
_cell.length_c   1.000
_cell.angle_alpha   90.00
_cell.angle_beta   90.00
_cell.angle_gamma   90.00
#
_symmetry.space_group_name_H-M   'P 1'
#
loop_
_entity.id
_entity.type
_entity.pdbx_description
1 polymer ?
#
loop_
_entity_poly.entity_id
_entity_poly.type
_entity_poly.pdbx_seq_one_letter_code
_entity_poly.pdbx_strand_id
1 'polypeptide(L)'
;MNSSTPQHDYQDGTHRLRLVIRGAVQGVGFRPYIYRLASELKLRGYVTNTAQGVVIDIEQNQQTLDQFLARLPRELPPRAFIQSCEVSHLDPLGQESFEIRTSSDGGSKTAYVLPDIATCPDCLQDIFDSTNRRYLYPFTNCTNCGPRYTIMESLPYDRANTT
;
A
#
# COMPACT_ATOMS: atom_id res chain seq x y z
N MET A 1 13.26 -9.31 41.03
CA MET A 1 13.02 -8.52 39.80
C MET A 1 13.37 -9.41 38.62
N ASN A 2 12.43 -10.29 38.22
CA ASN A 2 12.61 -11.14 37.05
C ASN A 2 11.66 -10.66 35.98
N SER A 3 12.23 -10.00 34.98
CA SER A 3 11.57 -9.55 33.77
C SER A 3 11.33 -10.78 32.89
N SER A 4 10.13 -11.34 32.96
CA SER A 4 9.69 -12.45 32.12
C SER A 4 9.47 -11.96 30.70
N THR A 5 10.43 -12.23 29.81
CA THR A 5 10.25 -12.08 28.37
C THR A 5 9.23 -13.12 27.89
N PRO A 6 8.16 -12.75 27.15
CA PRO A 6 7.20 -13.72 26.65
C PRO A 6 7.83 -14.56 25.53
N GLN A 7 7.93 -15.86 25.76
CA GLN A 7 8.25 -16.87 24.74
C GLN A 7 7.10 -16.87 23.71
N HIS A 8 7.35 -16.32 22.52
CA HIS A 8 6.45 -16.47 21.38
C HIS A 8 6.67 -17.86 20.78
N ASP A 9 5.64 -18.70 20.81
CA ASP A 9 5.56 -19.95 20.06
C ASP A 9 5.64 -19.63 18.56
N TYR A 10 6.84 -19.76 17.99
CA TYR A 10 6.99 -19.77 16.54
C TYR A 10 6.31 -21.03 16.02
N GLN A 11 5.16 -20.88 15.36
CA GLN A 11 4.58 -21.98 14.59
C GLN A 11 5.59 -22.44 13.55
N ASP A 12 6.06 -23.67 13.72
CA ASP A 12 7.06 -24.35 12.89
C ASP A 12 6.68 -24.16 11.40
N GLY A 13 7.53 -23.44 10.65
CA GLY A 13 7.30 -23.14 9.23
C GLY A 13 6.76 -21.73 8.89
N THR A 14 6.64 -20.81 9.85
CA THR A 14 6.38 -19.39 9.54
C THR A 14 7.66 -18.71 9.04
N HIS A 15 7.57 -18.01 7.92
CA HIS A 15 8.63 -17.16 7.37
C HIS A 15 8.16 -15.71 7.29
N ARG A 16 9.11 -14.78 7.31
CA ARG A 16 8.84 -13.34 7.16
C ARG A 16 9.58 -12.78 5.96
N LEU A 17 8.85 -12.02 5.15
CA LEU A 17 9.41 -11.24 4.06
C LEU A 17 9.19 -9.75 4.31
N ARG A 18 10.23 -8.99 4.02
CA ARG A 18 10.14 -7.54 3.87
C ARG A 18 10.40 -7.17 2.42
N LEU A 19 9.44 -6.49 1.81
CA LEU A 19 9.53 -5.99 0.45
C LEU A 19 9.66 -4.46 0.48
N VAL A 20 10.60 -3.93 -0.29
CA VAL A 20 10.75 -2.50 -0.56
C VAL A 20 10.45 -2.27 -2.03
N ILE A 21 9.30 -1.63 -2.30
CA ILE A 21 8.78 -1.40 -3.64
C ILE A 21 8.99 0.05 -4.02
N ARG A 22 9.68 0.28 -5.13
CA ARG A 22 9.91 1.62 -5.70
C ARG A 22 9.22 1.74 -7.06
N GLY A 23 8.79 2.95 -7.39
CA GLY A 23 8.05 3.26 -8.61
C GLY A 23 6.86 4.18 -8.35
N ALA A 24 5.95 4.28 -9.32
CA ALA A 24 4.70 5.03 -9.18
C ALA A 24 3.67 4.18 -8.42
N VAL A 25 3.89 4.00 -7.12
CA VAL A 25 3.09 3.13 -6.24
C VAL A 25 2.37 3.89 -5.12
N GLN A 26 2.48 5.22 -5.08
CA GLN A 26 1.81 6.07 -4.11
C GLN A 26 0.71 6.90 -4.76
N GLY A 27 -0.39 7.15 -4.05
CA GLY A 27 -1.54 7.89 -4.59
C GLY A 27 -2.37 7.15 -5.65
N VAL A 28 -2.16 5.84 -5.81
CA VAL A 28 -2.78 4.97 -6.85
C VAL A 28 -3.67 3.86 -6.29
N GLY A 29 -3.98 3.87 -4.99
CA GLY A 29 -4.72 2.78 -4.36
C GLY A 29 -3.88 1.53 -4.07
N PHE A 30 -2.54 1.64 -4.07
CA PHE A 30 -1.64 0.52 -3.81
C PHE A 30 -1.81 -0.08 -2.40
N ARG A 31 -1.88 0.75 -1.34
CA ARG A 31 -2.11 0.28 0.04
C ARG A 31 -3.40 -0.55 0.16
N PRO A 32 -4.58 -0.08 -0.31
CA PRO A 32 -5.79 -0.90 -0.39
C PRO A 32 -5.63 -2.21 -1.18
N TYR A 33 -4.92 -2.17 -2.32
CA TYR A 33 -4.65 -3.36 -3.11
C TYR A 33 -3.86 -4.42 -2.32
N ILE A 34 -2.76 -4.02 -1.66
CA ILE A 34 -1.97 -4.90 -0.81
C ILE A 34 -2.81 -5.46 0.34
N TYR A 35 -3.62 -4.62 0.99
CA TYR A 35 -4.50 -5.05 2.07
C TYR A 35 -5.51 -6.12 1.63
N ARG A 36 -6.13 -5.94 0.46
CA ARG A 36 -7.04 -6.94 -0.15
C ARG A 36 -6.30 -8.25 -0.40
N LEU A 37 -5.16 -8.19 -1.07
CA LEU A 37 -4.37 -9.38 -1.41
C LEU A 37 -3.89 -10.12 -0.14
N ALA A 38 -3.46 -9.38 0.87
CA ALA A 38 -3.05 -9.92 2.15
C ALA A 38 -4.21 -10.60 2.89
N SER A 39 -5.40 -10.00 2.86
CA SER A 39 -6.61 -10.56 3.47
C SER A 39 -7.06 -11.85 2.80
N GLU A 40 -7.06 -11.90 1.46
CA GLU A 40 -7.39 -13.10 0.68
C GLU A 40 -6.44 -14.27 0.98
N LEU A 41 -5.15 -13.96 1.16
CA LEU A 41 -4.11 -14.95 1.46
C LEU A 41 -3.92 -15.18 2.96
N LYS A 42 -4.70 -14.52 3.83
CA LYS A 42 -4.58 -14.58 5.30
C LYS A 42 -3.16 -14.30 5.80
N LEU A 43 -2.48 -13.36 5.14
CA LEU A 43 -1.17 -12.87 5.58
C LEU A 43 -1.32 -12.09 6.87
N ARG A 44 -0.24 -12.04 7.65
CA ARG A 44 -0.09 -11.23 8.85
C ARG A 44 1.07 -10.28 8.61
N GLY A 45 1.02 -9.03 9.07
CA GLY A 45 1.99 -8.05 8.59
C GLY A 45 1.50 -6.60 8.58
N TYR A 46 2.14 -5.80 7.74
CA TYR A 46 1.67 -4.46 7.41
C TYR A 46 2.12 -3.98 6.04
N VAL A 47 1.47 -2.91 5.58
CA VAL A 47 1.93 -2.08 4.47
C VAL A 47 2.01 -0.61 4.91
N THR A 48 3.04 0.11 4.49
CA THR A 48 3.22 1.55 4.77
C THR A 48 3.85 2.28 3.59
N ASN A 49 3.45 3.54 3.38
CA ASN A 49 4.17 4.43 2.46
C ASN A 49 5.39 5.01 3.17
N THR A 50 6.48 5.19 2.42
CA THR A 50 7.71 5.83 2.89
C THR A 50 8.16 6.90 1.91
N ALA A 51 9.16 7.70 2.27
CA ALA A 51 9.74 8.68 1.36
C ALA A 51 10.38 8.05 0.08
N GLN A 52 10.62 6.74 0.08
CA GLN A 52 11.28 6.00 -1.01
C GLN A 52 10.31 5.14 -1.85
N GLY A 53 9.09 4.89 -1.36
CA GLY A 53 8.15 4.00 -2.03
C GLY A 53 7.16 3.35 -1.05
N VAL A 54 6.94 2.05 -1.19
CA VAL A 54 6.06 1.28 -0.30
C VAL A 54 6.87 0.17 0.36
N VAL A 55 6.70 0.01 1.67
CA VAL A 55 7.23 -1.14 2.40
C VAL A 55 6.08 -2.08 2.73
N ILE A 56 6.27 -3.36 2.44
CA ILE A 56 5.38 -4.45 2.81
C ILE A 56 6.17 -5.39 3.71
N ASP A 57 5.59 -5.79 4.83
CA ASP A 57 6.20 -6.69 5.78
C ASP A 57 5.16 -7.76 6.09
N ILE A 58 5.43 -9.02 5.78
CA ILE A 58 4.45 -10.09 5.81
C ILE A 58 5.02 -11.39 6.38
N GLU A 59 4.17 -12.12 7.09
CA GLU A 59 4.48 -13.37 7.76
C GLU A 59 3.45 -14.44 7.43
N GLN A 60 3.93 -15.54 6.87
CA GLN A 60 3.15 -16.77 6.67
C GLN A 60 4.05 -17.96 6.34
N ASN A 61 3.45 -19.13 6.10
CA ASN A 61 4.14 -20.25 5.50
C ASN A 61 4.70 -19.90 4.10
N GLN A 62 5.74 -20.61 3.68
CA GLN A 62 6.46 -20.32 2.43
C GLN A 62 5.55 -20.35 1.20
N GLN A 63 4.64 -21.33 1.11
CA GLN A 63 3.74 -21.47 -0.03
C GLN A 63 2.82 -20.26 -0.20
N THR A 64 2.27 -19.71 0.89
CA THR A 64 1.43 -18.52 0.83
C THR A 64 2.24 -17.27 0.45
N LEU A 65 3.48 -17.15 0.92
CA LEU A 65 4.38 -16.05 0.56
C LEU A 65 4.74 -16.08 -0.93
N ASP A 66 5.01 -17.27 -1.48
CA ASP A 66 5.28 -17.45 -2.90
C ASP A 66 4.05 -17.08 -3.76
N GLN A 67 2.85 -17.45 -3.30
CA GLN A 67 1.60 -17.02 -3.94
C GLN A 67 1.42 -15.50 -3.93
N PHE A 68 1.75 -14.84 -2.81
CA PHE A 68 1.71 -13.39 -2.72
C PHE A 68 2.66 -12.74 -3.74
N LEU A 69 3.92 -13.18 -3.79
CA LEU A 69 4.93 -12.67 -4.72
C LEU A 69 4.51 -12.89 -6.19
N ALA A 70 3.89 -14.02 -6.51
CA ALA A 70 3.42 -14.31 -7.86
C ALA A 70 2.21 -13.46 -8.28
N ARG A 71 1.31 -13.12 -7.34
CA ARG A 71 0.09 -12.32 -7.60
C ARG A 71 0.36 -10.81 -7.60
N LEU A 72 1.31 -10.35 -6.80
CA LEU A 72 1.65 -8.94 -6.62
C LEU A 72 1.82 -8.14 -7.94
N PRO A 73 2.57 -8.60 -8.95
CA PRO A 73 2.73 -7.84 -10.19
C PRO A 73 1.55 -8.00 -11.17
N ARG A 74 0.66 -8.99 -10.99
CA ARG A 74 -0.40 -9.34 -11.95
C ARG A 74 -1.70 -8.59 -11.74
N GLU A 75 -1.97 -8.17 -10.51
CA GLU A 75 -3.24 -7.55 -10.11
C GLU A 75 -3.06 -6.07 -9.71
N LEU A 76 -2.04 -5.41 -10.25
CA LEU A 76 -1.71 -4.03 -9.92
C LEU A 76 -2.88 -3.08 -10.25
N PRO A 77 -3.10 -2.03 -9.42
CA PRO A 77 -3.99 -0.94 -9.79
C PRO A 77 -3.61 -0.34 -11.15
N PRO A 78 -4.56 0.17 -11.95
CA PRO A 78 -4.30 0.56 -13.35
C PRO A 78 -3.19 1.60 -13.57
N ARG A 79 -2.88 2.40 -12.54
CA ARG A 79 -1.87 3.46 -12.58
C ARG A 79 -0.65 3.16 -11.70
N ALA A 80 -0.62 1.99 -11.09
CA ALA A 80 0.52 1.55 -10.33
C ALA A 80 1.60 1.01 -11.27
N PHE A 81 2.84 1.44 -11.05
CA PHE A 81 3.98 0.91 -11.76
C PHE A 81 5.10 0.60 -10.78
N ILE A 82 5.52 -0.66 -10.74
CA ILE A 82 6.67 -1.12 -9.95
C ILE A 82 7.91 -1.03 -10.83
N GLN A 83 8.86 -0.18 -10.44
CA GLN A 83 10.17 -0.11 -11.09
C GLN A 83 11.12 -1.15 -10.49
N SER A 84 11.13 -1.28 -9.17
CA SER A 84 11.93 -2.28 -8.46
C SER A 84 11.20 -2.82 -7.23
N CYS A 85 11.51 -4.06 -6.90
CA CYS A 85 11.03 -4.74 -5.71
C CYS A 85 12.23 -5.47 -5.08
N GLU A 86 12.70 -4.98 -3.95
CA GLU A 86 13.75 -5.63 -3.16
C GLU A 86 13.07 -6.51 -2.11
N VAL A 87 13.46 -7.78 -2.01
CA VAL A 87 12.86 -8.75 -1.07
C VAL A 87 13.93 -9.24 -0.11
N SER A 88 13.65 -9.15 1.20
CA SER A 88 14.52 -9.62 2.26
C SER A 88 13.80 -10.63 3.15
N HIS A 89 14.46 -11.73 3.47
CA HIS A 89 14.00 -12.68 4.48
C HIS A 89 14.42 -12.20 5.87
N LEU A 90 13.52 -12.29 6.83
CA LEU A 90 13.74 -11.89 8.22
C LEU A 90 13.23 -12.96 9.17
N ASP A 91 13.61 -12.84 10.44
CA ASP A 91 13.01 -13.63 11.50
C ASP A 91 11.55 -13.20 11.72
N PRO A 92 10.61 -14.15 11.86
CA PRO A 92 9.22 -13.82 12.16
C PRO A 92 9.08 -13.04 13.47
N LEU A 93 8.08 -12.20 13.57
CA LEU A 93 7.72 -11.47 14.78
C LEU A 93 6.49 -12.05 15.47
N GLY A 94 5.74 -12.93 14.79
CA GLY A 94 4.50 -13.49 15.32
C GLY A 94 3.35 -12.49 15.24
N GLN A 95 3.29 -11.68 14.18
CA GLN A 95 2.15 -10.76 14.01
C GLN A 95 0.84 -11.55 13.89
N GLU A 96 -0.25 -11.00 14.44
CA GLU A 96 -1.57 -11.67 14.46
C GLU A 96 -2.48 -11.25 13.31
N SER A 97 -2.32 -10.01 12.83
CA SER A 97 -3.17 -9.36 11.82
C SER A 97 -2.34 -8.73 10.71
N PHE A 98 -3.02 -8.35 9.61
CA PHE A 98 -2.44 -7.48 8.59
C PHE A 98 -3.06 -6.09 8.65
N GLU A 99 -2.22 -5.05 8.60
CA GLU A 99 -2.67 -3.67 8.80
C GLU A 99 -2.08 -2.68 7.77
N ILE A 100 -2.85 -1.63 7.45
CA ILE A 100 -2.30 -0.45 6.76
C ILE A 100 -1.77 0.49 7.85
N ARG A 101 -0.45 0.58 7.98
CA ARG A 101 0.18 1.47 8.96
C ARG A 101 0.26 2.90 8.44
N THR A 102 0.39 3.84 9.37
CA THR A 102 0.71 5.23 9.08
C THR A 102 1.98 5.32 8.25
N SER A 103 2.00 6.31 7.38
CA SER A 103 3.16 6.58 6.54
C SER A 103 4.35 7.00 7.42
N SER A 104 5.56 6.62 7.01
CA SER A 104 6.78 6.91 7.77
C SER A 104 7.69 7.88 7.02
N ASP A 105 8.10 8.95 7.69
CA ASP A 105 8.79 10.10 7.09
C ASP A 105 10.32 9.94 7.03
N GLY A 106 10.82 8.70 7.11
CA GLY A 106 12.24 8.39 7.12
C GLY A 106 12.85 8.23 5.72
N GLY A 107 14.04 8.80 5.52
CA GLY A 107 14.91 8.54 4.37
C GLY A 107 14.83 9.59 3.25
N SER A 108 15.58 9.34 2.18
CA SER A 108 15.65 10.23 1.02
C SER A 108 14.32 10.24 0.23
N LYS A 109 13.76 11.44 0.02
CA LYS A 109 12.54 11.67 -0.79
C LYS A 109 12.79 11.32 -2.26
N THR A 110 12.55 10.07 -2.61
CA THR A 110 12.86 9.49 -3.93
C THR A 110 11.69 8.73 -4.55
N ALA A 111 10.54 8.68 -3.85
CA ALA A 111 9.33 8.09 -4.41
C ALA A 111 8.85 8.87 -5.64
N TYR A 112 8.34 8.13 -6.64
CA TYR A 112 7.79 8.75 -7.84
C TYR A 112 6.43 9.39 -7.53
N VAL A 113 6.31 10.66 -7.88
CA VAL A 113 5.06 11.41 -7.79
C VAL A 113 4.37 11.35 -9.14
N LEU A 114 3.11 10.91 -9.14
CA LEU A 114 2.32 10.92 -10.37
C LEU A 114 1.94 12.35 -10.78
N PRO A 115 1.87 12.62 -12.09
CA PRO A 115 1.29 13.87 -12.57
C PRO A 115 -0.20 13.93 -12.21
N ASP A 116 -0.79 15.11 -12.33
CA ASP A 116 -2.23 15.29 -12.25
C ASP A 116 -2.92 14.65 -13.44
N ILE A 117 -4.12 14.11 -13.23
CA ILE A 117 -4.77 13.31 -14.27
C ILE A 117 -6.24 13.67 -14.38
N ALA A 118 -6.70 13.88 -15.61
CA ALA A 118 -8.09 14.18 -15.92
C ALA A 118 -9.07 13.17 -15.32
N THR A 119 -10.28 13.66 -15.03
CA THR A 119 -11.39 12.89 -14.47
C THR A 119 -11.66 11.63 -15.29
N CYS A 120 -11.77 10.47 -14.63
CA CYS A 120 -12.04 9.21 -15.29
C CYS A 120 -13.54 9.03 -15.62
N PRO A 121 -13.91 8.09 -16.51
CA PRO A 121 -15.31 7.81 -16.83
C PRO A 121 -16.19 7.50 -15.60
N ASP A 122 -15.67 6.75 -14.62
CA ASP A 122 -16.41 6.41 -13.40
C ASP A 122 -16.76 7.66 -12.59
N CYS A 123 -15.80 8.58 -12.43
CA CYS A 123 -16.04 9.84 -11.74
C CYS A 123 -16.95 10.78 -12.54
N LEU A 124 -16.89 10.76 -13.87
CA LEU A 124 -17.84 11.50 -14.70
C LEU A 124 -19.27 10.96 -14.51
N GLN A 125 -19.44 9.64 -14.42
CA GLN A 125 -20.74 9.04 -14.12
C GLN A 125 -21.25 9.47 -12.74
N ASP A 126 -20.40 9.45 -11.71
CA ASP A 126 -20.74 9.94 -10.37
C ASP A 126 -21.21 11.42 -10.38
N ILE A 127 -20.56 12.27 -11.18
CA ILE A 127 -20.87 13.71 -11.28
C ILE A 127 -22.24 13.93 -11.95
N PHE A 128 -22.60 13.12 -12.95
CA PHE A 128 -23.81 13.32 -13.75
C PHE A 128 -25.01 12.45 -13.34
N ASP A 129 -24.85 11.55 -12.36
CA ASP A 129 -25.94 10.77 -11.78
C ASP A 129 -26.67 11.56 -10.67
N SER A 130 -27.93 11.93 -10.93
CA SER A 130 -28.78 12.72 -10.01
C SER A 130 -29.14 12.01 -8.71
N THR A 131 -28.97 10.69 -8.63
CA THR A 131 -29.21 9.90 -7.41
C THR A 131 -27.95 9.74 -6.57
N ASN A 132 -26.79 10.07 -7.12
CA ASN A 132 -25.51 9.95 -6.44
C ASN A 132 -25.29 11.14 -5.50
N ARG A 133 -24.74 10.89 -4.31
CA ARG A 133 -24.33 11.95 -3.37
C ARG A 133 -23.30 12.93 -3.94
N ARG A 134 -22.65 12.58 -5.05
CA ARG A 134 -21.64 13.38 -5.77
C ARG A 134 -22.22 14.12 -6.98
N TYR A 135 -23.54 14.09 -7.19
CA TYR A 135 -24.19 14.82 -8.27
C TYR A 135 -23.74 16.29 -8.31
N LEU A 136 -23.17 16.71 -9.44
CA LEU A 136 -22.59 18.04 -9.69
C LEU A 136 -21.49 18.49 -8.70
N TYR A 137 -20.86 17.56 -7.96
CA TYR A 137 -19.78 17.89 -7.04
C TYR A 137 -18.45 18.14 -7.79
N PRO A 138 -17.91 19.38 -7.80
CA PRO A 138 -16.80 19.76 -8.71
C PRO A 138 -15.45 19.11 -8.39
N PHE A 139 -15.24 18.64 -7.16
CA PHE A 139 -13.97 18.06 -6.71
C PHE A 139 -13.99 16.52 -6.69
N THR A 140 -14.95 15.89 -7.38
CA THR A 140 -15.03 14.44 -7.49
C THR A 140 -13.77 13.87 -8.13
N ASN A 141 -13.07 13.02 -7.37
CA ASN A 141 -11.95 12.24 -7.86
C ASN A 141 -11.89 10.87 -7.16
N CYS A 142 -11.10 9.96 -7.71
CA CYS A 142 -10.85 8.63 -7.16
C CYS A 142 -9.35 8.31 -7.20
N THR A 143 -8.95 7.10 -6.82
CA THR A 143 -7.54 6.68 -6.92
C THR A 143 -7.01 6.69 -8.35
N ASN A 144 -7.91 6.65 -9.35
CA ASN A 144 -7.62 6.63 -10.78
C ASN A 144 -7.83 7.99 -11.47
N CYS A 145 -7.98 9.12 -10.77
CA CYS A 145 -7.98 10.46 -11.40
C CYS A 145 -7.82 11.59 -10.37
N GLY A 146 -7.80 12.83 -10.85
CA GLY A 146 -7.72 14.04 -10.05
C GLY A 146 -6.30 14.55 -9.85
N PRO A 147 -6.15 15.63 -9.07
CA PRO A 147 -4.87 16.21 -8.76
C PRO A 147 -4.01 15.27 -7.91
N ARG A 148 -2.70 15.32 -8.13
CA ARG A 148 -1.67 14.56 -7.44
C ARG A 148 -0.47 15.47 -7.20
N TYR A 149 0.32 15.73 -8.23
CA TYR A 149 1.52 16.55 -8.12
C TYR A 149 1.20 17.96 -7.63
N THR A 150 0.17 18.61 -8.18
CA THR A 150 -0.14 20.01 -7.82
C THR A 150 -0.62 20.21 -6.40
N ILE A 151 -1.09 19.16 -5.73
CA ILE A 151 -1.61 19.24 -4.35
C ILE A 151 -0.66 18.61 -3.34
N MET A 152 0.45 18.00 -3.76
CA MET A 152 1.38 17.35 -2.86
C MET A 152 2.31 18.38 -2.21
N GLU A 153 2.29 18.44 -0.88
CA GLU A 153 3.20 19.29 -0.10
C GLU A 153 4.48 18.53 0.29
N SER A 154 4.36 17.24 0.59
CA SER A 154 5.52 16.42 0.94
C SER A 154 5.30 14.92 0.67
N LEU A 155 6.42 14.20 0.59
CA LEU A 155 6.44 12.74 0.62
C LEU A 155 6.58 12.26 2.06
N PRO A 156 5.98 11.10 2.41
CA PRO A 156 5.16 10.20 1.59
C PRO A 156 3.77 10.76 1.25
N TYR A 157 3.17 10.29 0.15
CA TYR A 157 1.80 10.63 -0.24
C TYR A 157 0.83 10.17 0.86
N ASP A 158 0.28 11.14 1.56
CA ASP A 158 -0.78 10.96 2.53
C ASP A 158 -1.66 12.21 2.57
N ARG A 159 -2.89 12.08 3.07
CA ARG A 159 -3.86 13.20 3.10
C ARG A 159 -3.33 14.37 3.91
N ALA A 160 -2.59 14.11 4.98
CA ALA A 160 -1.98 15.13 5.83
C ALA A 160 -0.86 15.92 5.12
N ASN A 161 -0.34 15.40 4.01
CA ASN A 161 0.73 15.97 3.21
C ASN A 161 0.21 16.49 1.85
N THR A 162 -1.10 16.75 1.74
CA THR A 162 -1.76 17.25 0.54
C THR A 162 -2.77 18.36 0.86
N THR A 163 -2.91 19.35 -0.03
CA THR A 163 -3.88 20.45 0.08
C THR A 163 -5.24 20.14 -0.53
#